data_AF-A0A3T0RU16-F1
#
_entry.id   AF-A0A3T0RU16-F1
#
_cell.length_a   1.000
_cell.length_b   1.000
_cell.length_c   1.000
_cell.angle_alpha   90.00
_cell.angle_beta   90.00
_cell.angle_gamma   90.00
#
_symmetry.space_group_name_H-M   'P 1'
#
loop_
_entity.id
_entity.type
_entity.pdbx_description
1 polymer ?
#
loop_
_entity_poly.entity_id
_entity_poly.type
_entity_poly.pdbx_seq_one_letter_code
_entity_poly.pdbx_strand_id
1 'polypeptide(L)'
;MIKLLRKLKLNKISIFIAVVVGLIFVQALLMAPQDISPSETSASKQKAANEKSKEEIEKLAANGKRRAVEQKMVGVHLVENSNNAKGWELYADEATGSSDELWVLKKVKVEFYNENESSFVVSGDVGEINGQTKNMVIRGQVVTQSTNGYQFETSDLNYIAESKMLTSDSAVRMLGPEDKNGPGFNLNGQGFKIDLAKNKMYIESNIEANKAMDNKTFRVSSSAAEFSNKNQEALFSGNVNMKFDKTTITAPQAFFKYSEKQKALESILLKDQVVLKDEGKSAVCQVLLMNLIEDTMTLSGHPKVQMGEDEIQGEEIVFLEGGKKVKMNKVKIDSKKVQ
;
A
#
# COMPACT_ATOMS: atom_id res chain seq x y z
N MET A 1 -21.97 41.99 44.73
CA MET A 1 -21.90 41.55 43.32
C MET A 1 -21.92 40.02 43.32
N ILE A 2 -23.11 39.41 43.28
CA ILE A 2 -23.35 37.96 43.45
C ILE A 2 -23.87 37.40 42.11
N LYS A 3 -23.22 36.36 41.58
CA LYS A 3 -23.67 35.40 40.54
C LYS A 3 -22.52 34.38 40.41
N LEU A 4 -22.66 33.06 40.25
CA LEU A 4 -23.78 32.15 40.07
C LEU A 4 -23.18 30.73 40.20
N LEU A 5 -23.34 30.01 41.31
CA LEU A 5 -22.92 28.60 41.41
C LEU A 5 -24.08 27.69 41.03
N ARG A 6 -24.07 27.22 39.78
CA ARG A 6 -25.06 26.30 39.21
C ARG A 6 -24.76 24.89 39.73
N LYS A 7 -25.55 24.40 40.70
CA LYS A 7 -25.47 23.00 41.16
C LYS A 7 -25.82 22.07 39.99
N LEU A 8 -24.84 21.30 39.50
CA LEU A 8 -25.08 20.18 38.59
C LEU A 8 -25.91 19.13 39.34
N LYS A 9 -27.17 18.94 38.93
CA LYS A 9 -27.96 17.77 39.33
C LYS A 9 -27.46 16.58 38.50
N LEU A 10 -26.63 15.73 39.09
CA LEU A 10 -26.32 14.44 38.48
C LEU A 10 -27.60 13.60 38.43
N ASN A 11 -27.98 13.17 37.24
CA ASN A 11 -29.07 12.21 37.04
C ASN A 11 -28.58 10.82 37.48
N LYS A 12 -29.47 10.01 38.06
CA LYS A 12 -29.13 8.64 38.54
C LYS A 12 -28.53 7.77 37.42
N ILE A 13 -28.91 8.04 36.18
CA ILE A 13 -28.37 7.39 34.97
C ILE A 13 -26.89 7.73 34.76
N SER A 14 -26.47 8.96 35.02
CA SER A 14 -25.07 9.40 34.86
C SER A 14 -24.14 8.76 35.89
N ILE A 15 -24.66 8.53 37.11
CA ILE A 15 -23.93 7.80 38.16
C ILE A 15 -23.81 6.31 37.77
N PHE A 16 -24.87 5.72 37.23
CA PHE A 16 -24.84 4.33 36.79
C PHE A 16 -23.85 4.10 35.64
N ILE A 17 -23.80 5.01 34.65
CA ILE A 17 -22.83 4.92 33.54
C ILE A 17 -21.39 5.06 34.05
N ALA A 18 -21.12 5.97 34.98
CA ALA A 18 -19.77 6.13 35.56
C ALA A 18 -19.31 4.88 36.32
N VAL A 19 -20.21 4.20 37.02
CA VAL A 19 -19.91 2.94 37.73
C VAL A 19 -19.65 1.78 36.74
N VAL A 20 -20.43 1.68 35.66
CA VAL A 20 -20.23 0.66 34.63
C VAL A 20 -18.91 0.86 33.87
N VAL A 21 -18.57 2.11 33.50
CA VAL A 21 -17.29 2.42 32.85
C VAL A 21 -16.10 2.14 33.78
N GLY A 22 -16.23 2.43 35.08
CA GLY A 22 -15.23 2.07 36.08
C GLY A 22 -15.02 0.56 36.22
N LEU A 23 -16.10 -0.22 36.22
CA LEU A 23 -16.03 -1.69 36.33
C LEU A 23 -15.41 -2.35 35.08
N ILE A 24 -15.67 -1.83 33.88
CA ILE A 24 -15.03 -2.31 32.64
C ILE A 24 -13.52 -2.04 32.68
N PHE A 25 -13.09 -0.89 33.21
CA PHE A 25 -11.68 -0.56 33.33
C PHE A 25 -10.95 -1.46 34.34
N VAL A 26 -11.61 -1.85 35.44
CA VAL A 26 -11.07 -2.80 36.42
C VAL A 26 -10.99 -4.21 35.84
N GLN A 27 -11.96 -4.65 35.03
CA GLN A 27 -11.88 -5.95 34.34
C GLN A 27 -10.78 -5.98 33.27
N ALA A 28 -10.55 -4.88 32.54
CA ALA A 28 -9.44 -4.77 31.59
C ALA A 28 -8.06 -4.81 32.27
N LEU A 29 -7.95 -4.27 33.49
CA LEU A 29 -6.73 -4.33 34.30
C LEU A 29 -6.49 -5.72 34.93
N LEU A 30 -7.55 -6.49 35.21
CA LEU A 30 -7.44 -7.85 35.75
C LEU A 30 -7.28 -8.94 34.67
N MET A 31 -7.60 -8.64 33.41
CA MET A 31 -7.42 -9.54 32.26
C MET A 31 -6.17 -9.21 31.44
N ALA A 32 -5.26 -8.38 31.94
CA ALA A 32 -3.95 -8.19 31.32
C ALA A 32 -3.15 -9.51 31.44
N PRO A 33 -2.78 -10.16 30.32
CA PRO A 33 -2.04 -11.39 30.36
C PRO A 33 -0.63 -11.12 30.91
N GLN A 34 -0.28 -11.80 32.00
CA GLN A 34 1.11 -11.97 32.40
C GLN A 34 1.75 -12.99 31.45
N ASP A 35 2.85 -12.57 30.84
CA ASP A 35 3.90 -13.37 30.19
C ASP A 35 3.49 -14.35 29.08
N ILE A 36 3.55 -13.85 27.84
CA ILE A 36 3.96 -14.67 26.70
C ILE A 36 5.37 -14.21 26.34
N SER A 37 6.37 -14.92 26.86
CA SER A 37 7.77 -14.80 26.44
C SER A 37 7.87 -15.01 24.92
N PRO A 38 8.40 -14.04 24.16
CA PRO A 38 8.88 -14.31 22.81
C PRO A 38 10.06 -15.27 22.91
N SER A 39 10.07 -16.31 22.08
CA SER A 39 11.19 -17.25 22.00
C SER A 39 12.51 -16.49 21.81
N GLU A 40 13.50 -16.81 22.64
CA GLU A 40 14.80 -16.12 22.76
C GLU A 40 15.60 -16.04 21.44
N THR A 41 15.19 -16.79 20.42
CA THR A 41 15.84 -16.91 19.12
C THR A 41 15.55 -15.73 18.16
N SER A 42 14.43 -15.02 18.28
CA SER A 42 14.09 -13.89 17.40
C SER A 42 14.55 -12.54 17.96
N ALA A 43 14.46 -12.35 19.27
CA ALA A 43 14.94 -11.16 19.97
C ALA A 43 16.48 -11.04 19.95
N SER A 44 17.20 -12.17 20.01
CA SER A 44 18.66 -12.21 19.86
C SER A 44 19.12 -11.92 18.42
N LYS A 45 18.37 -12.36 17.40
CA LYS A 45 18.64 -12.05 15.99
C LYS A 45 18.35 -10.59 15.64
N GLN A 46 17.28 -9.99 16.19
CA GLN A 46 16.99 -8.55 16.00
C GLN A 46 17.96 -7.64 16.76
N LYS A 47 18.37 -8.00 17.99
CA LYS A 47 19.43 -7.26 18.70
C LYS A 47 20.77 -7.35 17.97
N ALA A 48 21.17 -8.54 17.51
CA ALA A 48 22.41 -8.71 16.75
C ALA A 48 22.39 -7.99 15.39
N ALA A 49 21.23 -7.89 14.73
CA ALA A 49 21.08 -7.13 13.48
C ALA A 49 21.12 -5.61 13.72
N ASN A 50 20.51 -5.12 14.81
CA ASN A 50 20.56 -3.71 15.20
C ASN A 50 21.94 -3.28 15.76
N GLU A 51 22.66 -4.18 16.42
CA GLU A 51 24.03 -3.91 16.87
C GLU A 51 25.01 -3.92 15.70
N LYS A 52 24.86 -4.85 14.73
CA LYS A 52 25.66 -4.85 13.50
C LYS A 52 25.41 -3.62 12.62
N SER A 53 24.16 -3.17 12.47
CA SER A 53 23.86 -1.95 11.71
C SER A 53 24.40 -0.71 12.42
N LYS A 54 24.33 -0.64 13.76
CA LYS A 54 24.93 0.44 14.54
C LYS A 54 26.46 0.43 14.45
N GLU A 55 27.11 -0.73 14.47
CA GLU A 55 28.56 -0.86 14.28
C GLU A 55 29.01 -0.51 12.86
N GLU A 56 28.23 -0.83 11.82
CA GLU A 56 28.51 -0.40 10.44
C GLU A 56 28.31 1.11 10.27
N ILE A 57 27.28 1.69 10.89
CA ILE A 57 27.05 3.14 10.93
C ILE A 57 28.21 3.85 11.66
N GLU A 58 28.67 3.30 12.78
CA GLU A 58 29.84 3.83 13.52
C GLU A 58 31.15 3.64 12.75
N LYS A 59 31.32 2.54 12.01
CA LYS A 59 32.49 2.30 11.15
C LYS A 59 32.51 3.20 9.92
N LEU A 60 31.36 3.46 9.29
CA LEU A 60 31.23 4.45 8.22
C LEU A 60 31.55 5.87 8.72
N ALA A 61 31.08 6.22 9.92
CA ALA A 61 31.43 7.47 10.59
C ALA A 61 32.92 7.56 10.99
N ALA A 62 33.57 6.44 11.32
CA ALA A 62 34.96 6.41 11.75
C ALA A 62 35.99 6.32 10.60
N ASN A 63 35.63 5.77 9.44
CA ASN A 63 36.58 5.60 8.32
C ASN A 63 36.76 6.86 7.46
N GLY A 64 35.88 7.86 7.57
CA GLY A 64 36.04 9.19 6.94
C GLY A 64 37.09 10.08 7.61
N LYS A 65 37.75 9.61 8.68
CA LYS A 65 38.54 10.43 9.60
C LYS A 65 39.95 10.81 9.13
N ARG A 66 40.24 10.80 7.82
CA ARG A 66 41.52 11.28 7.28
C ARG A 66 41.33 12.28 6.15
N ARG A 67 41.21 13.55 6.57
CA ARG A 67 41.33 14.81 5.81
C ARG A 67 40.03 15.33 5.17
N ALA A 68 39.13 15.88 5.97
CA ALA A 68 38.22 16.92 5.53
C ALA A 68 37.85 17.80 6.72
N VAL A 69 37.61 19.10 6.49
CA VAL A 69 37.02 19.99 7.50
C VAL A 69 35.63 19.44 7.81
N GLU A 70 35.47 18.82 8.97
CA GLU A 70 34.18 18.33 9.45
C GLU A 70 33.30 19.53 9.83
N GLN A 71 32.27 19.78 9.02
CA GLN A 71 31.22 20.73 9.36
C GLN A 71 30.10 19.98 10.07
N LYS A 72 29.59 20.56 11.16
CA LYS A 72 28.38 20.09 11.83
C LYS A 72 27.34 21.19 11.82
N MET A 73 26.13 20.87 11.38
CA MET A 73 24.98 21.76 11.35
C MET A 73 23.84 21.15 12.17
N VAL A 74 23.03 22.01 12.80
CA VAL A 74 21.85 21.62 13.59
C VAL A 74 20.65 22.38 13.04
N GLY A 75 19.51 21.71 12.88
CA GLY A 75 18.31 22.29 12.28
C GLY A 75 18.51 22.58 10.80
N VAL A 76 18.81 21.53 10.03
CA VAL A 76 19.11 21.65 8.60
C VAL A 76 17.81 21.75 7.80
N HIS A 77 17.75 22.75 6.93
CA HIS A 77 16.72 22.90 5.92
C HIS A 77 17.40 23.23 4.59
N LEU A 78 17.24 22.34 3.61
CA LEU A 78 17.83 22.47 2.28
C LEU A 78 16.73 22.39 1.22
N VAL A 79 16.78 23.30 0.25
CA VAL A 79 15.81 23.38 -0.84
C VAL A 79 16.54 23.26 -2.16
N GLU A 80 16.09 22.36 -3.03
CA GLU A 80 16.51 22.34 -4.43
C GLU A 80 15.40 22.89 -5.32
N ASN A 81 15.74 23.93 -6.08
CA ASN A 81 14.91 24.47 -7.14
C ASN A 81 15.57 24.16 -8.48
N SER A 82 14.84 23.51 -9.39
CA SER A 82 15.30 23.25 -10.75
C SER A 82 14.32 23.89 -11.73
N ASN A 83 14.82 24.69 -12.68
CA ASN A 83 14.01 25.31 -13.74
C ASN A 83 12.74 26.03 -13.25
N ASN A 84 12.86 26.81 -12.16
CA ASN A 84 11.75 27.56 -11.57
C ASN A 84 10.61 26.70 -10.98
N ALA A 85 10.83 25.39 -10.84
CA ALA A 85 9.97 24.47 -10.11
C ALA A 85 10.70 23.95 -8.86
N LYS A 86 9.95 23.82 -7.76
CA LYS A 86 10.44 23.22 -6.52
C LYS A 86 10.74 21.74 -6.79
N GLY A 87 11.98 21.31 -6.60
CA GLY A 87 12.40 19.93 -6.83
C GLY A 87 12.16 19.07 -5.60
N TRP A 88 12.83 19.42 -4.50
CA TRP A 88 12.60 18.82 -3.20
C TRP A 88 12.98 19.76 -2.06
N GLU A 89 12.43 19.50 -0.88
CA GLU A 89 12.83 20.10 0.39
C GLU A 89 13.26 19.03 1.38
N LEU A 90 14.40 19.25 2.02
CA LEU A 90 14.97 18.35 3.01
C LEU A 90 15.05 19.05 4.36
N TYR A 91 14.63 18.33 5.39
CA TYR A 91 14.72 18.70 6.79
C TYR A 91 15.51 17.61 7.54
N ALA A 92 16.39 18.00 8.45
CA ALA A 92 17.10 17.08 9.34
C ALA A 92 17.48 17.76 10.66
N ASP A 93 17.56 16.98 11.73
CA ASP A 93 17.95 17.49 13.07
C ASP A 93 19.42 17.90 13.09
N GLU A 94 20.28 17.08 12.49
CA GLU A 94 21.72 17.33 12.38
C GLU A 94 22.22 16.92 11.00
N ALA A 95 23.22 17.63 10.49
CA ALA A 95 24.05 17.16 9.37
C ALA A 95 25.53 17.25 9.74
N THR A 96 26.30 16.23 9.36
CA THR A 96 27.76 16.20 9.50
C THR A 96 28.37 15.83 8.16
N GLY A 97 29.37 16.57 7.71
CA GLY A 97 29.99 16.31 6.42
C GLY A 97 30.89 17.45 5.95
N SER A 98 31.20 17.41 4.66
CA SER A 98 31.92 18.45 3.93
C SER A 98 31.09 18.83 2.71
N SER A 99 31.12 20.10 2.30
CA SER A 99 30.31 20.63 1.20
C SER A 99 30.47 19.89 -0.12
N ASP A 100 31.66 19.33 -0.36
CA ASP A 100 32.07 18.82 -1.68
C ASP A 100 31.94 17.30 -1.83
N GLU A 101 31.51 16.60 -0.77
CA GLU A 101 31.47 15.14 -0.71
C GLU A 101 30.10 14.62 -0.24
N LEU A 102 30.04 14.08 0.98
CA LEU A 102 28.90 13.38 1.55
C LEU A 102 28.45 14.06 2.84
N TRP A 103 27.16 14.35 2.92
CA TRP A 103 26.53 14.79 4.16
C TRP A 103 25.74 13.64 4.77
N VAL A 104 26.02 13.35 6.04
CA VAL A 104 25.26 12.40 6.86
C VAL A 104 24.29 13.17 7.73
N LEU A 105 23.01 12.80 7.66
CA LEU A 105 21.86 13.49 8.23
C LEU A 105 21.19 12.61 9.28
N LYS A 106 20.71 13.21 10.38
CA LYS A 106 19.90 12.51 11.39
C LYS A 106 18.44 12.95 11.33
N LYS A 107 17.53 11.99 11.48
CA LYS A 107 16.07 12.21 11.45
C LYS A 107 15.64 13.00 10.23
N VAL A 108 15.88 12.41 9.07
CA VAL A 108 15.67 13.05 7.78
C VAL A 108 14.19 12.99 7.40
N LYS A 109 13.70 14.09 6.84
CA LYS A 109 12.42 14.19 6.13
C LYS A 109 12.65 14.93 4.82
N VAL A 110 12.26 14.33 3.71
CA VAL A 110 12.37 14.92 2.38
C VAL A 110 11.00 14.97 1.73
N GLU A 111 10.59 16.12 1.21
CA GLU A 111 9.42 16.24 0.35
C GLU A 111 9.86 16.42 -1.10
N PHE A 112 9.54 15.45 -1.96
CA PHE A 112 9.79 15.49 -3.39
C PHE A 112 8.56 16.03 -4.10
N TYR A 113 8.73 17.07 -4.91
CA TYR A 113 7.63 17.71 -5.63
C TYR A 113 7.67 17.34 -7.11
N ASN A 114 6.48 17.31 -7.70
CA ASN A 114 6.29 17.21 -9.14
C ASN A 114 5.50 18.42 -9.66
N GLU A 115 5.63 18.71 -10.95
CA GLU A 115 4.97 19.82 -11.66
C GLU A 115 3.44 19.74 -11.61
N ASN A 116 2.87 18.58 -11.30
CA ASN A 116 1.42 18.33 -11.24
C ASN A 116 0.85 18.41 -9.81
N GLU A 117 1.42 19.22 -8.92
CA GLU A 117 1.00 19.37 -7.50
C GLU A 117 1.02 18.07 -6.67
N SER A 118 1.61 17.01 -7.21
CA SER A 118 1.82 15.74 -6.52
C SER A 118 3.14 15.82 -5.78
N SER A 119 3.16 15.30 -4.56
CA SER A 119 4.38 15.17 -3.78
C SER A 119 4.47 13.82 -3.08
N PHE A 120 5.70 13.50 -2.69
CA PHE A 120 6.04 12.34 -1.90
C PHE A 120 6.87 12.80 -0.71
N VAL A 121 6.39 12.52 0.50
CA VAL A 121 7.10 12.80 1.74
C VAL A 121 7.78 11.53 2.21
N VAL A 122 9.10 11.54 2.28
CA VAL A 122 9.91 10.43 2.77
C VAL A 122 10.52 10.81 4.11
N SER A 123 10.43 9.94 5.11
CA SER A 123 11.11 10.10 6.40
C SER A 123 11.91 8.86 6.77
N GLY A 124 13.03 9.05 7.47
CA GLY A 124 13.85 7.95 7.99
C GLY A 124 14.80 8.39 9.10
N ASP A 125 15.49 7.42 9.70
CA ASP A 125 16.37 7.65 10.84
C ASP A 125 17.70 8.31 10.44
N VAL A 126 18.29 7.89 9.33
CA VAL A 126 19.56 8.40 8.79
C VAL A 126 19.40 8.72 7.31
N GLY A 127 19.93 9.86 6.90
CA GLY A 127 20.04 10.25 5.49
C GLY A 127 21.50 10.41 5.08
N GLU A 128 21.80 10.17 3.83
CA GLU A 128 23.06 10.52 3.18
C GLU A 128 22.72 11.29 1.93
N ILE A 129 23.41 12.41 1.66
CA ILE A 129 23.27 13.15 0.40
C ILE A 129 24.64 13.45 -0.19
N ASN A 130 24.81 13.13 -1.46
CA ASN A 130 25.99 13.51 -2.22
C ASN A 130 25.86 14.97 -2.67
N GLY A 131 26.80 15.83 -2.27
CA GLY A 131 26.77 17.26 -2.56
C GLY A 131 26.84 17.60 -4.06
N GLN A 132 27.45 16.72 -4.86
CA GLN A 132 27.64 16.92 -6.31
C GLN A 132 26.49 16.34 -7.13
N THR A 133 26.15 15.07 -6.89
CA THR A 133 25.14 14.36 -7.69
C THR A 133 23.72 14.56 -7.19
N LYS A 134 23.55 15.05 -5.95
CA LYS A 134 22.27 15.18 -5.25
C LYS A 134 21.53 13.85 -5.02
N ASN A 135 22.18 12.72 -5.28
CA ASN A 135 21.64 11.43 -4.91
C ASN A 135 21.53 11.33 -3.39
N MET A 136 20.46 10.72 -2.92
CA MET A 136 20.24 10.51 -1.50
C MET A 136 20.06 9.03 -1.17
N VAL A 137 20.44 8.66 0.04
CA VAL A 137 20.12 7.36 0.63
C VAL A 137 19.47 7.62 1.98
N ILE A 138 18.32 7.03 2.23
CA ILE A 138 17.58 7.17 3.48
C ILE A 138 17.44 5.77 4.08
N ARG A 139 17.76 5.61 5.37
CA ARG A 139 17.78 4.31 6.06
C ARG A 139 17.11 4.39 7.42
N GLY A 140 16.59 3.25 7.87
CA GLY A 140 15.99 3.06 9.18
C GLY A 140 14.55 3.55 9.22
N GLN A 141 13.62 2.60 9.35
CA GLN A 141 12.17 2.84 9.42
C GLN A 141 11.67 3.84 8.37
N VAL A 142 12.00 3.56 7.11
CA VAL A 142 11.70 4.50 6.03
C VAL A 142 10.22 4.43 5.72
N VAL A 143 9.56 5.58 5.82
CA VAL A 143 8.15 5.75 5.47
C VAL A 143 8.05 6.76 4.33
N THR A 144 7.36 6.38 3.26
CA THR A 144 7.03 7.27 2.14
C THR A 144 5.53 7.46 2.06
N GLN A 145 5.05 8.70 2.04
CA GLN A 145 3.63 9.05 1.90
C GLN A 145 3.41 9.86 0.62
N SER A 146 2.48 9.45 -0.22
CA SER A 146 2.06 10.21 -1.39
C SER A 146 0.92 11.18 -1.06
N THR A 147 0.77 12.23 -1.86
CA THR A 147 -0.34 13.19 -1.71
C THR A 147 -1.72 12.57 -1.85
N ASN A 148 -1.87 11.49 -2.62
CA ASN A 148 -3.16 10.80 -2.77
C ASN A 148 -3.41 9.70 -1.71
N GLY A 149 -2.53 9.59 -0.70
CA GLY A 149 -2.75 8.78 0.49
C GLY A 149 -2.15 7.37 0.49
N TYR A 150 -1.34 6.99 -0.50
CA TYR A 150 -0.53 5.77 -0.39
C TYR A 150 0.59 5.97 0.65
N GLN A 151 0.87 4.93 1.42
CA GLN A 151 1.98 4.85 2.35
C GLN A 151 2.82 3.61 2.05
N PHE A 152 4.14 3.76 2.02
CA PHE A 152 5.10 2.68 1.82
C PHE A 152 6.07 2.64 3.00
N GLU A 153 6.36 1.44 3.49
CA GLU A 153 7.28 1.17 4.59
C GLU A 153 8.39 0.23 4.09
N THR A 154 9.64 0.61 4.28
CA THR A 154 10.83 -0.16 3.89
C THR A 154 12.00 0.12 4.84
N SER A 155 13.09 -0.65 4.74
CA SER A 155 14.31 -0.45 5.50
C SER A 155 15.19 0.68 4.96
N ASP A 156 15.13 0.93 3.66
CA ASP A 156 15.97 1.88 2.96
C ASP A 156 15.34 2.37 1.65
N LEU A 157 15.75 3.55 1.21
CA LEU A 157 15.32 4.18 -0.02
C LEU A 157 16.47 4.97 -0.62
N ASN A 158 16.62 4.89 -1.94
CA ASN A 158 17.58 5.65 -2.72
C ASN A 158 16.82 6.65 -3.59
N TYR A 159 17.29 7.88 -3.64
CA TYR A 159 16.85 8.88 -4.60
C TYR A 159 17.95 9.07 -5.64
N ILE A 160 17.59 8.90 -6.91
CA ILE A 160 18.48 9.10 -8.07
C ILE A 160 18.06 10.41 -8.74
N ALA A 161 18.86 11.46 -8.58
CA ALA A 161 18.48 12.82 -9.00
C ALA A 161 18.35 12.95 -10.53
N GLU A 162 19.26 12.33 -11.28
CA GLU A 162 19.28 12.38 -12.74
C GLU A 162 17.97 11.85 -13.36
N SER A 163 17.45 10.75 -12.83
CA SER A 163 16.23 10.11 -13.33
C SER A 163 14.97 10.46 -12.54
N LYS A 164 15.10 11.24 -11.45
CA LYS A 164 14.02 11.56 -10.49
C LYS A 164 13.28 10.32 -10.00
N MET A 165 14.05 9.29 -9.63
CA MET A 165 13.51 8.00 -9.17
C MET A 165 13.75 7.82 -7.68
N LEU A 166 12.73 7.32 -6.97
CA LEU A 166 12.91 6.74 -5.64
C LEU A 166 12.93 5.22 -5.80
N THR A 167 13.92 4.53 -5.24
CA THR A 167 14.08 3.07 -5.39
C THR A 167 14.49 2.38 -4.10
N SER A 168 14.02 1.16 -3.90
CA SER A 168 14.45 0.27 -2.82
C SER A 168 14.43 -1.14 -3.36
N ASP A 169 15.48 -1.92 -3.10
CA ASP A 169 15.49 -3.35 -3.44
C ASP A 169 14.93 -4.20 -2.29
N SER A 170 14.65 -3.59 -1.13
CA SER A 170 14.24 -4.25 0.10
C SER A 170 12.76 -4.65 0.10
N ALA A 171 12.38 -5.43 1.12
CA ALA A 171 10.98 -5.78 1.36
C ALA A 171 10.19 -4.50 1.64
N VAL A 172 8.99 -4.42 1.08
CA VAL A 172 8.13 -3.24 1.15
C VAL A 172 6.74 -3.64 1.60
N ARG A 173 6.20 -2.88 2.54
CA ARG A 173 4.78 -2.91 2.88
C ARG A 173 4.14 -1.65 2.33
N MET A 174 2.96 -1.78 1.73
CA MET A 174 2.19 -0.65 1.23
C MET A 174 0.77 -0.66 1.81
N LEU A 175 0.31 0.52 2.20
CA LEU A 175 -1.07 0.80 2.56
C LEU A 175 -1.65 1.75 1.50
N GLY A 176 -2.73 1.35 0.87
CA GLY A 176 -3.51 2.18 -0.04
C GLY A 176 -4.44 3.13 0.72
N PRO A 177 -4.88 4.22 0.06
CA PRO A 177 -5.78 5.19 0.67
C PRO A 177 -7.10 4.56 1.09
N GLU A 178 -7.68 5.07 2.18
CA GLU A 178 -9.03 4.70 2.60
C GLU A 178 -10.07 5.17 1.58
N ASP A 179 -11.10 4.36 1.41
CA ASP A 179 -12.25 4.66 0.57
C ASP A 179 -13.55 4.50 1.37
N LYS A 180 -14.71 4.79 0.76
CA LYS A 180 -16.00 4.73 1.47
C LYS A 180 -16.30 3.32 2.03
N ASN A 181 -15.66 2.29 1.51
CA ASN A 181 -15.87 0.89 1.89
C ASN A 181 -14.80 0.38 2.87
N GLY A 182 -13.95 1.28 3.39
CA GLY A 182 -12.97 1.00 4.43
C GLY A 182 -11.52 1.18 3.97
N PRO A 183 -10.56 0.53 4.66
CA PRO A 183 -9.15 0.64 4.34
C PRO A 183 -8.84 0.26 2.88
N GLY A 184 -7.82 0.90 2.32
CA GLY A 184 -7.26 0.54 1.01
C GLY A 184 -6.59 -0.85 1.03
N PHE A 185 -5.86 -1.15 -0.04
CA PHE A 185 -5.04 -2.36 -0.06
C PHE A 185 -4.00 -2.32 1.06
N ASN A 186 -3.84 -3.42 1.79
CA ASN A 186 -2.62 -3.72 2.54
C ASN A 186 -1.83 -4.73 1.70
N LEU A 187 -0.60 -4.38 1.34
CA LEU A 187 0.19 -5.13 0.39
C LEU A 187 1.59 -5.36 0.96
N ASN A 188 2.09 -6.58 0.79
CA ASN A 188 3.51 -6.89 0.97
C ASN A 188 4.12 -7.23 -0.38
N GLY A 189 5.39 -6.88 -0.57
CA GLY A 189 6.16 -7.23 -1.75
C GLY A 189 7.65 -7.01 -1.55
N GLN A 190 8.39 -7.13 -2.63
CA GLN A 190 9.84 -6.95 -2.66
C GLN A 190 10.22 -6.04 -3.83
N GLY A 191 11.06 -5.06 -3.56
CA GLY A 191 11.45 -4.04 -4.52
C GLY A 191 10.36 -2.99 -4.69
N PHE A 192 10.76 -1.73 -4.70
CA PHE A 192 9.88 -0.57 -4.79
C PHE A 192 10.51 0.50 -5.66
N LYS A 193 9.72 1.10 -6.55
CA LYS A 193 10.13 2.26 -7.35
C LYS A 193 9.05 3.32 -7.41
N ILE A 194 9.42 4.59 -7.34
CA ILE A 194 8.55 5.71 -7.71
C ILE A 194 9.22 6.47 -8.84
N ASP A 195 8.50 6.58 -9.95
CA ASP A 195 8.81 7.50 -11.03
C ASP A 195 8.09 8.81 -10.75
N LEU A 196 8.84 9.79 -10.23
CA LEU A 196 8.30 11.09 -9.84
C LEU A 196 7.74 11.82 -11.07
N ALA A 197 8.38 11.72 -12.24
CA ALA A 197 7.93 12.38 -13.46
C ALA A 197 6.58 11.80 -13.94
N LYS A 198 6.44 10.47 -13.91
CA LYS A 198 5.22 9.78 -14.37
C LYS A 198 4.11 9.71 -13.32
N ASN A 199 4.38 10.04 -12.06
CA ASN A 199 3.45 9.84 -10.93
C ASN A 199 3.01 8.37 -10.78
N LYS A 200 3.97 7.46 -10.95
CA LYS A 200 3.74 6.02 -10.89
C LYS A 200 4.59 5.39 -9.80
N MET A 201 3.97 4.48 -9.06
CA MET A 201 4.58 3.69 -8.00
C MET A 201 4.55 2.23 -8.42
N TYR A 202 5.63 1.51 -8.18
CA TYR A 202 5.83 0.14 -8.62
C TYR A 202 6.28 -0.72 -7.46
N ILE A 203 5.71 -1.91 -7.35
CA ILE A 203 6.20 -2.99 -6.49
C ILE A 203 6.61 -4.12 -7.43
N GLU A 204 7.84 -4.60 -7.31
CA GLU A 204 8.49 -5.32 -8.40
C GLU A 204 8.28 -6.83 -8.37
N SER A 205 8.15 -7.41 -7.17
CA SER A 205 8.08 -8.86 -7.00
C SER A 205 7.31 -9.30 -5.75
N ASN A 206 6.89 -10.57 -5.75
CA ASN A 206 6.32 -11.30 -4.60
C ASN A 206 5.14 -10.60 -3.94
N ILE A 207 4.18 -10.16 -4.75
CA ILE A 207 3.08 -9.35 -4.26
C ILE A 207 2.01 -10.22 -3.63
N GLU A 208 1.65 -9.86 -2.41
CA GLU A 208 0.45 -10.32 -1.72
C GLU A 208 -0.31 -9.11 -1.20
N ALA A 209 -1.51 -8.89 -1.73
CA ALA A 209 -2.37 -7.77 -1.36
C ALA A 209 -3.70 -8.26 -0.82
N ASN A 210 -4.23 -7.57 0.18
CA ASN A 210 -5.56 -7.78 0.69
C ASN A 210 -6.33 -6.47 0.85
N LYS A 211 -7.62 -6.49 0.54
CA LYS A 211 -8.54 -5.38 0.82
C LYS A 211 -9.84 -5.94 1.36
N ALA A 212 -10.32 -5.37 2.45
CA ALA A 212 -11.68 -5.61 2.92
C ALA A 212 -12.61 -4.58 2.27
N MET A 213 -13.79 -5.02 1.87
CA MET A 213 -14.85 -4.18 1.32
C MET A 213 -16.18 -4.73 1.83
N ASP A 214 -16.84 -3.99 2.71
CA ASP A 214 -18.05 -4.44 3.41
C ASP A 214 -17.82 -5.81 4.08
N ASN A 215 -18.54 -6.85 3.62
CA ASN A 215 -18.44 -8.23 4.08
C ASN A 215 -17.62 -9.14 3.14
N LYS A 216 -16.96 -8.56 2.13
CA LYS A 216 -16.14 -9.28 1.16
C LYS A 216 -14.66 -8.96 1.40
N THR A 217 -13.82 -9.97 1.20
CA THR A 217 -12.36 -9.79 1.19
C THR A 217 -11.80 -10.13 -0.17
N PHE A 218 -10.96 -9.22 -0.67
CA PHE A 218 -10.10 -9.43 -1.80
C PHE A 218 -8.75 -9.91 -1.30
N ARG A 219 -8.23 -10.97 -1.91
CA ARG A 219 -6.81 -11.29 -1.86
C ARG A 219 -6.28 -11.36 -3.28
N VAL A 220 -5.17 -10.72 -3.55
CA VAL A 220 -4.53 -10.71 -4.87
C VAL A 220 -3.07 -11.07 -4.68
N SER A 221 -2.57 -12.02 -5.43
CA SER A 221 -1.14 -12.25 -5.58
C SER A 221 -0.73 -12.07 -7.03
N SER A 222 0.46 -11.53 -7.27
CA SER A 222 1.01 -11.32 -8.61
C SER A 222 2.54 -11.19 -8.58
N SER A 223 3.16 -11.19 -9.76
CA SER A 223 4.58 -10.85 -9.90
C SER A 223 4.82 -9.37 -9.62
N ALA A 224 4.07 -8.46 -10.23
CA ALA A 224 4.30 -7.02 -10.10
C ALA A 224 2.99 -6.25 -9.94
N ALA A 225 3.10 -5.02 -9.43
CA ALA A 225 1.98 -4.10 -9.33
C ALA A 225 2.42 -2.65 -9.59
N GLU A 226 1.58 -1.91 -10.29
CA GLU A 226 1.73 -0.50 -10.58
C GLU A 226 0.55 0.26 -9.97
N PHE A 227 0.81 1.42 -9.37
CA PHE A 227 -0.18 2.30 -8.75
C PHE A 227 -0.01 3.73 -9.26
N SER A 228 -1.14 4.38 -9.51
CA SER A 228 -1.19 5.77 -9.95
C SER A 228 -1.33 6.73 -8.78
N ASN A 229 -0.44 7.72 -8.69
CA ASN A 229 -0.60 8.84 -7.75
C ASN A 229 -1.68 9.85 -8.22
N LYS A 230 -2.20 9.72 -9.46
CA LYS A 230 -3.19 10.65 -10.02
C LYS A 230 -4.64 10.26 -9.75
N ASN A 231 -4.98 9.00 -10.02
CA ASN A 231 -6.37 8.51 -10.06
C ASN A 231 -6.57 7.22 -9.24
N GLN A 232 -5.58 6.83 -8.45
CA GLN A 232 -5.59 5.64 -7.59
C GLN A 232 -5.77 4.30 -8.35
N GLU A 233 -5.69 4.30 -9.69
CA GLU A 233 -5.73 3.06 -10.46
C GLU A 233 -4.55 2.16 -10.11
N ALA A 234 -4.82 0.85 -10.06
CA ALA A 234 -3.82 -0.17 -9.83
C ALA A 234 -3.83 -1.22 -10.94
N LEU A 235 -2.65 -1.69 -11.35
CA LEU A 235 -2.46 -2.78 -12.29
C LEU A 235 -1.63 -3.86 -11.62
N PHE A 236 -2.19 -5.05 -11.44
CA PHE A 236 -1.46 -6.24 -11.04
C PHE A 236 -1.12 -7.06 -12.30
N SER A 237 0.11 -7.55 -12.41
CA SER A 237 0.56 -8.28 -13.59
C SER A 237 1.51 -9.42 -13.25
N GLY A 238 1.59 -10.40 -14.15
CA GLY A 238 2.40 -11.60 -14.02
C GLY A 238 1.73 -12.61 -13.08
N ASN A 239 0.92 -13.50 -13.65
CA ASN A 239 0.23 -14.57 -12.92
C ASN A 239 -0.65 -14.07 -11.77
N VAL A 240 -1.56 -13.14 -12.07
CA VAL A 240 -2.55 -12.67 -11.10
C VAL A 240 -3.40 -13.84 -10.65
N ASN A 241 -3.43 -14.07 -9.34
CA ASN A 241 -4.35 -14.97 -8.68
C ASN A 241 -5.13 -14.15 -7.64
N MET A 242 -6.43 -14.02 -7.88
CA MET A 242 -7.32 -13.25 -7.05
C MET A 242 -8.34 -14.18 -6.40
N LYS A 243 -8.52 -14.05 -5.09
CA LYS A 243 -9.65 -14.63 -4.37
C LYS A 243 -10.63 -13.53 -4.03
N PHE A 244 -11.86 -13.69 -4.49
CA PHE A 244 -12.98 -12.81 -4.21
C PHE A 244 -14.13 -13.64 -3.66
N ASP A 245 -14.36 -13.52 -2.35
CA ASP A 245 -15.26 -14.41 -1.61
C ASP A 245 -14.85 -15.89 -1.79
N LYS A 246 -15.72 -16.75 -2.33
CA LYS A 246 -15.42 -18.16 -2.63
C LYS A 246 -14.75 -18.37 -3.99
N THR A 247 -14.79 -17.36 -4.86
CA THR A 247 -14.33 -17.49 -6.24
C THR A 247 -12.83 -17.23 -6.32
N THR A 248 -12.10 -18.16 -6.95
CA THR A 248 -10.72 -17.95 -7.37
C THR A 248 -10.70 -17.56 -8.84
N ILE A 249 -9.98 -16.50 -9.17
CA ILE A 249 -9.87 -15.94 -10.51
C ILE A 249 -8.39 -15.83 -10.85
N THR A 250 -7.98 -16.37 -12.00
CA THR A 250 -6.61 -16.26 -12.49
C THR A 250 -6.57 -15.54 -13.82
N ALA A 251 -5.59 -14.65 -14.01
CA ALA A 251 -5.34 -13.94 -15.27
C ALA A 251 -3.87 -13.47 -15.33
N PRO A 252 -3.32 -13.18 -16.52
CA PRO A 252 -2.05 -12.47 -16.67
C PRO A 252 -2.06 -11.06 -16.06
N GLN A 253 -3.20 -10.36 -16.11
CA GLN A 253 -3.32 -8.98 -15.65
C GLN A 253 -4.70 -8.69 -15.03
N ALA A 254 -4.71 -7.81 -14.03
CA ALA A 254 -5.92 -7.26 -13.42
C ALA A 254 -5.78 -5.75 -13.18
N PHE A 255 -6.72 -4.99 -13.73
CA PHE A 255 -6.79 -3.54 -13.62
C PHE A 255 -7.90 -3.16 -12.62
N PHE A 256 -7.55 -2.42 -11.58
CA PHE A 256 -8.45 -1.93 -10.54
C PHE A 256 -8.69 -0.44 -10.75
N LYS A 257 -9.95 -0.08 -10.98
CA LYS A 257 -10.35 1.30 -11.25
C LYS A 257 -11.16 1.86 -10.08
N TYR A 258 -10.76 3.02 -9.59
CA TYR A 258 -11.46 3.76 -8.56
C TYR A 258 -12.30 4.87 -9.17
N SER A 259 -13.50 5.08 -8.62
CA SER A 259 -14.38 6.19 -8.99
C SER A 259 -14.05 7.41 -8.13
N GLU A 260 -13.62 8.50 -8.74
CA GLU A 260 -13.43 9.79 -8.04
C GLU A 260 -14.75 10.30 -7.44
N LYS A 261 -15.85 10.14 -8.19
CA LYS A 261 -17.19 10.58 -7.75
C LYS A 261 -17.68 9.79 -6.53
N GLN A 262 -17.47 8.48 -6.54
CA GLN A 262 -17.94 7.63 -5.45
C GLN A 262 -16.91 7.41 -4.35
N LYS A 263 -15.65 7.81 -4.54
CA LYS A 263 -14.53 7.54 -3.63
C LYS A 263 -14.51 6.07 -3.21
N ALA A 264 -14.49 5.19 -4.21
CA ALA A 264 -14.60 3.74 -4.02
C ALA A 264 -14.01 2.99 -5.21
N LEU A 265 -13.53 1.77 -4.98
CA LEU A 265 -13.22 0.84 -6.06
C LEU A 265 -14.50 0.53 -6.87
N GLU A 266 -14.48 0.88 -8.15
CA GLU A 266 -15.63 0.83 -9.07
C GLU A 266 -15.65 -0.47 -9.85
N SER A 267 -14.52 -0.83 -10.46
CA SER A 267 -14.44 -2.01 -11.31
C SER A 267 -13.08 -2.68 -11.28
N ILE A 268 -13.11 -3.97 -11.62
CA ILE A 268 -11.92 -4.79 -11.81
C ILE A 268 -12.03 -5.43 -13.19
N LEU A 269 -11.03 -5.17 -14.03
CA LEU A 269 -10.95 -5.69 -15.39
C LEU A 269 -9.78 -6.68 -15.45
N LEU A 270 -10.09 -7.96 -15.63
CA LEU A 270 -9.11 -9.01 -15.87
C LEU A 270 -9.07 -9.33 -17.36
N LYS A 271 -7.86 -9.46 -17.90
CA LYS A 271 -7.63 -9.66 -19.33
C LYS A 271 -6.75 -10.86 -19.59
N ASP A 272 -7.01 -11.45 -20.74
CA ASP A 272 -6.29 -12.54 -21.38
C ASP A 272 -6.42 -13.87 -20.64
N GLN A 273 -7.11 -14.86 -21.22
CA GLN A 273 -7.21 -16.20 -20.64
C GLN A 273 -7.66 -16.20 -19.16
N VAL A 274 -8.74 -15.49 -18.86
CA VAL A 274 -9.30 -15.42 -17.51
C VAL A 274 -9.96 -16.75 -17.18
N VAL A 275 -9.61 -17.32 -16.02
CA VAL A 275 -10.23 -18.54 -15.49
C VAL A 275 -10.85 -18.22 -14.14
N LEU A 276 -12.14 -18.53 -13.97
CA LEU A 276 -12.89 -18.43 -12.73
C LEU A 276 -13.19 -19.83 -12.22
N LYS A 277 -13.05 -20.05 -10.91
CA LYS A 277 -13.42 -21.29 -10.22
C LYS A 277 -14.15 -20.98 -8.92
N ASP A 278 -15.29 -21.63 -8.73
CA ASP A 278 -16.13 -21.59 -7.53
C ASP A 278 -16.63 -23.02 -7.24
N GLU A 279 -17.29 -23.26 -6.10
CA GLU A 279 -17.81 -24.58 -5.69
C GLU A 279 -18.74 -25.19 -6.75
N GLY A 280 -18.20 -26.09 -7.58
CA GLY A 280 -18.94 -26.78 -8.66
C GLY A 280 -19.16 -25.96 -9.94
N LYS A 281 -18.56 -24.77 -10.05
CA LYS A 281 -18.68 -23.89 -11.21
C LYS A 281 -17.31 -23.46 -11.70
N SER A 282 -17.14 -23.42 -13.01
CA SER A 282 -15.94 -22.83 -13.62
C SER A 282 -16.30 -22.04 -14.85
N ALA A 283 -15.54 -20.98 -15.13
CA ALA A 283 -15.70 -20.24 -16.36
C ALA A 283 -14.33 -19.88 -16.94
N VAL A 284 -14.28 -19.81 -18.27
CA VAL A 284 -13.14 -19.30 -19.01
C VAL A 284 -13.60 -18.23 -19.98
N CYS A 285 -12.85 -17.14 -20.10
CA CYS A 285 -13.14 -16.06 -21.05
C CYS A 285 -11.86 -15.28 -21.38
N GLN A 286 -11.90 -14.45 -22.43
CA GLN A 286 -10.77 -13.56 -22.72
C GLN A 286 -10.74 -12.35 -21.79
N VAL A 287 -11.92 -11.83 -21.43
CA VAL A 287 -12.04 -10.65 -20.57
C VAL A 287 -13.13 -10.89 -19.54
N LEU A 288 -12.83 -10.53 -18.30
CA LEU A 288 -13.79 -10.45 -17.21
C LEU A 288 -13.82 -9.01 -16.69
N LEU A 289 -14.97 -8.37 -16.79
CA LEU A 289 -15.24 -7.08 -16.16
C LEU A 289 -16.17 -7.31 -14.96
N MET A 290 -15.69 -6.98 -13.77
CA MET A 290 -16.51 -6.94 -12.57
C MET A 290 -16.83 -5.48 -12.23
N ASN A 291 -18.10 -5.08 -12.32
CA ASN A 291 -18.56 -3.79 -11.83
C ASN A 291 -19.07 -3.97 -10.40
N LEU A 292 -18.32 -3.43 -9.44
CA LEU A 292 -18.61 -3.61 -8.01
C LEU A 292 -19.73 -2.70 -7.52
N ILE A 293 -20.02 -1.62 -8.25
CA ILE A 293 -21.11 -0.68 -7.92
C ILE A 293 -22.44 -1.25 -8.39
N GLU A 294 -22.47 -1.81 -9.60
CA GLU A 294 -23.67 -2.39 -10.20
C GLU A 294 -23.88 -3.87 -9.80
N ASP A 295 -22.91 -4.47 -9.12
CA ASP A 295 -22.88 -5.89 -8.75
C ASP A 295 -23.05 -6.81 -9.98
N THR A 296 -22.31 -6.50 -11.04
CA THR A 296 -22.33 -7.22 -12.31
C THR A 296 -20.98 -7.83 -12.67
N MET A 297 -21.02 -8.97 -13.36
CA MET A 297 -19.84 -9.61 -13.95
C MET A 297 -20.11 -9.92 -15.42
N THR A 298 -19.31 -9.35 -16.30
CA THR A 298 -19.40 -9.55 -17.75
C THR A 298 -18.20 -10.35 -18.22
N LEU A 299 -18.47 -11.53 -18.78
CA LEU A 299 -17.49 -12.38 -19.41
C LEU A 299 -17.61 -12.22 -20.93
N SER A 300 -16.51 -11.96 -21.61
CA SER A 300 -16.50 -11.74 -23.07
C SER A 300 -15.27 -12.36 -23.75
N GLY A 301 -15.33 -12.44 -25.08
CA GLY A 301 -14.33 -13.11 -25.91
C GLY A 301 -14.50 -14.63 -25.88
N HIS A 302 -15.67 -15.08 -26.32
CA HIS A 302 -16.09 -16.49 -26.33
C HIS A 302 -16.09 -17.16 -24.95
N PRO A 303 -16.83 -16.58 -23.97
CA PRO A 303 -16.93 -17.17 -22.66
C PRO A 303 -17.56 -18.56 -22.69
N LYS A 304 -17.03 -19.45 -21.86
CA LYS A 304 -17.57 -20.77 -21.58
C LYS A 304 -17.72 -20.94 -20.09
N VAL A 305 -18.94 -21.23 -19.63
CA VAL A 305 -19.29 -21.42 -18.23
C VAL A 305 -19.79 -22.85 -18.06
N GLN A 306 -19.22 -23.57 -17.10
CA GLN A 306 -19.61 -24.92 -16.74
C GLN A 306 -20.22 -24.91 -15.34
N MET A 307 -21.38 -25.56 -15.20
CA MET A 307 -22.12 -25.71 -13.95
C MET A 307 -22.57 -27.17 -13.81
N GLY A 308 -21.81 -27.97 -13.07
CA GLY A 308 -22.02 -29.42 -13.04
C GLY A 308 -21.80 -30.04 -14.42
N GLU A 309 -22.85 -30.67 -14.97
CA GLU A 309 -22.84 -31.28 -16.31
C GLU A 309 -23.23 -30.29 -17.43
N ASP A 310 -23.81 -29.15 -17.08
CA ASP A 310 -24.26 -28.16 -18.04
C ASP A 310 -23.13 -27.23 -18.48
N GLU A 311 -23.16 -26.85 -19.76
CA GLU A 311 -22.21 -25.94 -20.37
C GLU A 311 -22.95 -24.83 -21.12
N ILE A 312 -22.55 -23.59 -20.86
CA ILE A 312 -23.09 -22.39 -21.48
C ILE A 312 -21.97 -21.70 -22.25
N GLN A 313 -22.22 -21.41 -23.53
CA GLN A 313 -21.32 -20.66 -24.39
C GLN A 313 -22.05 -19.51 -25.08
N GLY A 314 -21.32 -18.44 -25.37
CA GLY A 314 -21.82 -17.29 -26.12
C GLY A 314 -20.72 -16.33 -26.52
N GLU A 315 -21.07 -15.18 -27.07
CA GLU A 315 -20.13 -14.09 -27.31
C GLU A 315 -19.88 -13.26 -26.04
N GLU A 316 -20.93 -13.11 -25.24
CA GLU A 316 -20.92 -12.40 -23.97
C GLU A 316 -21.93 -13.01 -23.00
N ILE A 317 -21.51 -13.23 -21.77
CA ILE A 317 -22.34 -13.72 -20.66
C ILE A 317 -22.26 -12.68 -19.54
N VAL A 318 -23.42 -12.15 -19.14
CA VAL A 318 -23.54 -11.14 -18.10
C VAL A 318 -24.28 -11.72 -16.91
N PHE A 319 -23.62 -11.75 -15.77
CA PHE A 319 -24.20 -12.04 -14.46
C PHE A 319 -24.60 -10.72 -13.80
N LEU A 320 -25.86 -10.64 -13.37
CA LEU A 320 -26.44 -9.47 -12.70
C LEU A 320 -26.82 -9.84 -11.27
N GLU A 321 -26.85 -8.84 -10.38
CA GLU A 321 -27.27 -8.99 -8.97
C GLU A 321 -26.45 -10.09 -8.26
N GLY A 322 -25.13 -10.08 -8.46
CA GLY A 322 -24.23 -11.05 -7.85
C GLY A 322 -24.40 -12.47 -8.39
N GLY A 323 -24.90 -12.61 -9.62
CA GLY A 323 -25.10 -13.90 -10.29
C GLY A 323 -26.50 -14.50 -10.14
N LYS A 324 -27.46 -13.79 -9.55
CA LYS A 324 -28.86 -14.25 -9.45
C LYS A 324 -29.59 -14.24 -10.78
N LYS A 325 -29.19 -13.37 -11.71
CA LYS A 325 -29.76 -13.27 -13.05
C LYS A 325 -28.64 -13.40 -14.08
N VAL A 326 -28.95 -14.08 -15.18
CA VAL A 326 -28.02 -14.27 -16.30
C VAL A 326 -28.66 -13.70 -17.56
N LYS A 327 -27.93 -12.83 -18.24
CA LYS A 327 -28.25 -12.35 -19.59
C LYS A 327 -27.17 -12.83 -20.53
N MET A 328 -27.58 -13.40 -21.66
CA MET A 328 -26.65 -13.85 -22.69
C MET A 328 -26.92 -13.12 -23.99
N ASN A 329 -25.85 -12.67 -24.65
CA ASN A 329 -25.93 -12.08 -25.97
C ASN A 329 -25.37 -13.08 -26.99
N LYS A 330 -26.22 -13.52 -27.94
CA LYS A 330 -25.92 -14.50 -29.01
C LYS A 330 -25.49 -15.88 -28.47
N VAL A 331 -26.47 -16.72 -28.12
CA VAL A 331 -26.26 -18.02 -27.47
C VAL A 331 -26.05 -19.14 -28.48
N LYS A 332 -25.11 -20.05 -28.19
CA LYS A 332 -25.09 -21.42 -28.71
C LYS A 332 -25.17 -22.38 -27.52
N ILE A 333 -26.29 -23.11 -27.37
CA ILE A 333 -26.45 -24.13 -26.33
C ILE A 333 -26.15 -25.48 -26.97
N ASP A 334 -25.16 -26.20 -26.45
CA ASP A 334 -24.90 -27.59 -26.83
C ASP A 334 -25.31 -28.51 -25.68
N SER A 335 -26.55 -28.95 -25.68
CA SER A 335 -27.07 -29.88 -24.68
C SER A 335 -26.65 -31.30 -25.04
N LYS A 336 -25.73 -31.91 -24.29
CA LYS A 336 -25.52 -33.36 -24.39
C LYS A 336 -26.76 -34.08 -23.85
N LYS A 337 -27.58 -34.63 -24.74
CA LYS A 337 -28.66 -35.55 -24.39
C LYS A 337 -28.06 -36.81 -23.76
N VAL A 338 -28.39 -37.06 -22.50
CA VAL A 338 -28.30 -38.41 -21.91
C VAL A 338 -29.31 -39.29 -22.64
N GLN A 339 -28.83 -40.36 -23.29
CA GLN A 339 -29.66 -41.40 -23.90
C GLN A 339 -30.19 -42.36 -22.85
#